data_AF-A0A644YBX1-F1
#
_entry.id   AF-A0A644YBX1-F1
#
_cell.length_a   1.000
_cell.length_b   1.000
_cell.length_c   1.000
_cell.angle_alpha   90.00
_cell.angle_beta   90.00
_cell.angle_gamma   90.00
#
_symmetry.space_group_name_H-M   'P 1'
#
loop_
_entity.id
_entity.type
_entity.pdbx_description
1 polymer ?
#
loop_
_entity_poly.entity_id
_entity_poly.type
_entity_poly.pdbx_seq_one_letter_code
_entity_poly.pdbx_strand_id
1 'polypeptide(L)'
;MILQDRDIKIINYLEQNGGTIQQIGDLYFSGSYDAAKHRLRKLEQDKFVKGDLHPIINKKVYFKGKMPSYHKILAQDIYIKNKDIIQEFKREVKLEKFKVDIFIITKKLNIYIIELDIFNRTSKEKQEAIRKYIKAKLNKEPRIIVLNKTAIEKQSTIALSD
;
A
#
# COMPACT_ATOMS: atom_id res chain seq x y z
N MET A 1 18.65 -10.06 21.31
CA MET A 1 19.37 -10.15 20.01
C MET A 1 20.17 -8.87 19.75
N ILE A 2 21.30 -8.92 19.02
CA ILE A 2 21.96 -7.70 18.52
C ILE A 2 21.21 -7.22 17.26
N LEU A 3 20.78 -5.95 17.24
CA LEU A 3 20.12 -5.34 16.10
C LEU A 3 21.14 -5.06 14.98
N GLN A 4 20.76 -5.38 13.76
CA GLN A 4 21.46 -5.00 12.54
C GLN A 4 20.80 -3.74 11.97
N ASP A 5 21.51 -3.00 11.11
CA ASP A 5 20.97 -1.80 10.45
C ASP A 5 19.66 -2.08 9.69
N ARG A 6 19.55 -3.29 9.13
CA ARG A 6 18.32 -3.75 8.47
C ARG A 6 17.14 -3.78 9.44
N ASP A 7 17.35 -4.20 10.69
CA ASP A 7 16.28 -4.24 11.68
C ASP A 7 15.82 -2.85 12.06
N ILE A 8 16.75 -1.92 12.21
CA ILE A 8 16.41 -0.52 12.47
C ILE A 8 15.52 0.01 11.34
N LYS A 9 15.88 -0.29 10.07
CA LYS A 9 15.06 0.06 8.90
C LYS A 9 13.68 -0.61 8.93
N ILE A 10 13.61 -1.90 9.28
CA ILE A 10 12.35 -2.65 9.39
C ILE A 10 11.48 -2.04 10.50
N ILE A 11 12.02 -1.80 11.69
CA ILE A 11 11.30 -1.23 12.84
C ILE A 11 10.75 0.14 12.49
N ASN A 12 11.57 1.03 11.90
CA ASN A 12 11.15 2.36 11.48
C ASN A 12 10.04 2.31 10.43
N TYR A 13 10.13 1.38 9.47
CA TYR A 13 9.08 1.16 8.50
C TYR A 13 7.78 0.67 9.15
N LEU A 14 7.87 -0.30 10.06
CA LEU A 14 6.73 -0.88 10.77
C LEU A 14 6.08 0.09 11.77
N GLU A 15 6.82 1.07 12.25
CA GLU A 15 6.30 2.18 13.05
C GLU A 15 5.41 3.11 12.23
N GLN A 16 5.85 3.45 11.02
CA GLN A 16 5.12 4.37 10.16
C GLN A 16 3.99 3.69 9.40
N ASN A 17 4.19 2.45 8.94
CA ASN A 17 3.32 1.79 7.97
C ASN A 17 2.65 0.53 8.51
N GLY A 18 3.34 -0.22 9.36
CA GLY A 18 3.11 -1.65 9.54
C GLY A 18 3.33 -2.41 8.23
N GLY A 19 3.22 -3.74 8.28
CA GLY A 19 3.43 -4.55 7.09
C GLY A 19 3.21 -6.04 7.29
N THR A 20 2.84 -6.72 6.21
CA THR A 20 2.81 -8.17 6.15
C THR A 20 4.22 -8.74 5.99
N ILE A 21 4.38 -10.04 6.26
CA ILE A 21 5.66 -10.74 6.06
C ILE A 21 6.17 -10.57 4.62
N GLN A 22 5.30 -10.72 3.62
CA GLN A 22 5.70 -10.60 2.22
C GLN A 22 6.22 -9.20 1.89
N GLN A 23 5.52 -8.15 2.34
CA GLN A 23 5.95 -6.75 2.12
C GLN A 23 7.34 -6.48 2.70
N ILE A 24 7.63 -7.03 3.88
CA ILE A 24 8.96 -6.93 4.50
C ILE A 24 9.99 -7.77 3.72
N GLY A 25 9.60 -8.93 3.21
CA GLY A 25 10.41 -9.74 2.29
C GLY A 25 10.83 -8.96 1.05
N ASP A 26 9.87 -8.34 0.37
CA ASP A 26 10.09 -7.57 -0.86
C ASP A 26 10.96 -6.33 -0.64
N LEU A 27 10.86 -5.69 0.53
CA LEU A 27 11.63 -4.50 0.87
C LEU A 27 13.06 -4.79 1.35
N TYR A 28 13.24 -5.83 2.18
CA TYR A 28 14.47 -5.99 2.97
C TYR A 28 15.17 -7.34 2.81
N PHE A 29 14.56 -8.29 2.10
CA PHE A 29 15.08 -9.65 1.95
C PHE A 29 14.98 -10.16 0.50
N SER A 30 15.03 -9.26 -0.48
CA SER A 30 14.99 -9.60 -1.92
C SER A 30 13.80 -10.53 -2.27
N GLY A 31 12.64 -10.30 -1.67
CA GLY A 31 11.42 -11.09 -1.87
C GLY A 31 11.33 -12.37 -1.02
N SER A 32 12.33 -12.69 -0.19
CA SER A 32 12.32 -13.90 0.63
C SER A 32 11.34 -13.79 1.80
N TYR A 33 10.23 -14.50 1.68
CA TYR A 33 9.21 -14.61 2.73
C TYR A 33 9.76 -15.25 4.02
N ASP A 34 10.48 -16.37 3.92
CA ASP A 34 10.94 -17.12 5.09
C ASP A 34 11.99 -16.37 5.89
N ALA A 35 12.92 -15.68 5.21
CA ALA A 35 13.91 -14.83 5.87
C ALA A 35 13.23 -13.69 6.64
N ALA A 36 12.24 -13.03 6.02
CA ALA A 36 11.45 -11.98 6.67
C ALA A 36 10.66 -12.54 7.86
N LYS A 37 9.99 -13.67 7.70
CA LYS A 37 9.21 -14.34 8.76
C LYS A 37 10.08 -14.67 9.96
N HIS A 38 11.25 -15.25 9.74
CA HIS A 38 12.18 -15.59 10.82
C HIS A 38 12.65 -14.35 11.55
N ARG A 39 13.01 -13.29 10.81
CA ARG A 39 13.50 -12.06 11.45
C ARG A 39 12.40 -11.32 12.20
N LEU A 40 11.20 -11.18 11.62
CA LEU A 40 10.06 -10.55 12.26
C LEU A 40 9.63 -11.26 13.54
N ARG A 41 9.68 -12.60 13.57
CA ARG A 41 9.45 -13.37 14.80
C ARG A 41 10.43 -13.04 15.90
N LYS A 42 11.72 -12.89 15.59
CA LYS A 42 12.73 -12.48 16.58
C LYS A 42 12.50 -11.06 17.09
N LEU A 43 12.16 -10.12 16.20
CA LEU A 43 11.84 -8.74 16.58
C LEU A 43 10.58 -8.66 17.45
N GLU A 44 9.59 -9.51 17.19
CA GLU A 44 8.37 -9.66 17.99
C GLU A 44 8.65 -10.27 19.38
N GLN A 45 9.45 -11.34 19.44
CA GLN A 45 9.88 -11.97 20.70
C GLN A 45 10.65 -11.00 21.60
N ASP A 46 11.54 -10.20 21.02
CA ASP A 46 12.33 -9.19 21.73
C ASP A 46 11.53 -7.88 21.95
N LYS A 47 10.22 -7.86 21.66
CA LYS A 47 9.27 -6.75 21.90
C LYS A 47 9.59 -5.43 21.16
N PHE A 48 10.37 -5.48 20.08
CA PHE A 48 10.60 -4.32 19.22
C PHE A 48 9.38 -3.99 18.35
N VAL A 49 8.58 -5.00 18.02
CA VAL A 49 7.34 -4.89 17.25
C VAL A 49 6.28 -5.82 17.80
N LYS A 50 5.03 -5.59 17.41
CA LYS A 50 3.88 -6.47 17.65
C LYS A 50 3.54 -7.18 16.34
N GLY A 51 2.95 -8.36 16.42
CA GLY A 51 2.42 -9.09 15.28
C GLY A 51 1.05 -9.67 15.60
N ASP A 52 0.07 -9.45 14.72
CA ASP A 52 -1.29 -9.95 14.92
C ASP A 52 -1.98 -10.24 13.57
N LEU A 53 -3.05 -11.03 13.59
CA LEU A 53 -3.87 -11.31 12.42
C LEU A 53 -4.77 -10.11 12.14
N HIS A 54 -4.62 -9.50 10.96
CA HIS A 54 -5.47 -8.37 10.60
C HIS A 54 -6.89 -8.87 10.22
N PRO A 55 -7.97 -8.31 10.80
CA PRO A 55 -9.33 -8.87 10.71
C PRO A 55 -9.91 -8.87 9.29
N ILE A 56 -9.59 -7.86 8.48
CA ILE A 56 -10.14 -7.72 7.13
C ILE A 56 -9.34 -8.48 6.07
N ILE A 57 -8.01 -8.36 6.06
CA ILE A 57 -7.16 -8.99 5.03
C ILE A 57 -6.73 -10.43 5.39
N ASN A 58 -7.02 -10.89 6.61
CA ASN A 58 -6.71 -12.24 7.11
C ASN A 58 -5.23 -12.64 6.92
N LYS A 59 -4.32 -11.70 7.18
CA LYS A 59 -2.85 -11.90 7.10
C LYS A 59 -2.20 -11.44 8.39
N LYS A 60 -1.11 -12.10 8.80
CA LYS A 60 -0.29 -11.62 9.91
C LYS A 60 0.38 -10.31 9.52
N VAL A 61 0.13 -9.27 10.30
CA VAL A 61 0.67 -7.91 10.13
C VAL A 61 1.52 -7.58 11.33
N TYR A 62 2.72 -7.05 11.08
CA TYR A 62 3.64 -6.53 12.07
C TYR A 62 3.52 -5.01 12.15
N PHE A 63 3.65 -4.44 13.35
CA PHE A 63 3.52 -3.00 13.61
C PHE A 63 4.12 -2.63 14.98
N LYS A 64 4.59 -1.39 15.18
CA LYS A 64 5.12 -0.93 16.48
C LYS A 64 4.04 -0.29 17.37
N GLY A 65 3.20 0.56 16.78
CA GLY A 65 2.16 1.32 17.49
C GLY A 65 0.78 0.66 17.42
N LYS A 66 -0.16 1.34 16.76
CA LYS A 66 -1.50 0.84 16.46
C LYS A 66 -1.47 -0.01 15.18
N MET A 67 -2.29 -1.06 15.14
CA MET A 67 -2.48 -1.85 13.92
C MET A 67 -2.93 -0.94 12.75
N PRO A 68 -2.25 -0.98 11.60
CA PRO A 68 -2.66 -0.19 10.43
C PRO A 68 -4.00 -0.68 9.88
N SER A 69 -4.74 0.22 9.23
CA SER A 69 -5.97 -0.15 8.52
C SER A 69 -5.67 -1.02 7.30
N TYR A 70 -6.67 -1.75 6.82
CA TYR A 70 -6.54 -2.53 5.59
C TYR A 70 -6.18 -1.64 4.39
N HIS A 71 -6.77 -0.44 4.28
CA HIS A 71 -6.44 0.55 3.25
C HIS A 71 -4.94 0.85 3.23
N LYS A 72 -4.36 1.06 4.42
CA LYS A 72 -2.95 1.35 4.57
C LYS A 72 -2.09 0.17 4.13
N ILE A 73 -2.44 -1.06 4.54
CA ILE A 73 -1.69 -2.25 4.13
C ILE A 73 -1.75 -2.48 2.62
N LEU A 74 -2.94 -2.37 2.01
CA LEU A 74 -3.12 -2.56 0.57
C LEU A 74 -2.42 -1.46 -0.25
N ALA A 75 -2.50 -0.22 0.21
CA ALA A 75 -1.80 0.89 -0.43
C ALA A 75 -0.28 0.67 -0.44
N GLN A 76 0.28 0.15 0.66
CA GLN A 76 1.71 -0.18 0.70
C GLN A 76 2.07 -1.37 -0.20
N ASP A 77 1.18 -2.36 -0.36
CA ASP A 77 1.40 -3.45 -1.31
C ASP A 77 1.54 -2.92 -2.74
N ILE A 78 0.66 -2.00 -3.14
CA ILE A 78 0.71 -1.34 -4.45
C ILE A 78 2.00 -0.53 -4.60
N TYR A 79 2.35 0.26 -3.58
CA TYR A 79 3.58 1.06 -3.62
C TYR A 79 4.82 0.18 -3.79
N ILE A 80 5.00 -0.83 -2.93
CA ILE A 80 6.21 -1.68 -2.91
C ILE A 80 6.43 -2.35 -4.26
N LYS A 81 5.36 -2.88 -4.86
CA LYS A 81 5.42 -3.63 -6.13
C LYS A 81 5.69 -2.74 -7.35
N ASN A 82 5.43 -1.44 -7.25
CA ASN A 82 5.59 -0.48 -8.35
C ASN A 82 6.61 0.62 -8.04
N LYS A 83 7.36 0.52 -6.93
CA LYS A 83 8.23 1.59 -6.42
C LYS A 83 9.24 2.10 -7.45
N ASP A 84 9.68 1.24 -8.37
CA ASP A 84 10.70 1.55 -9.36
C ASP A 84 10.17 2.42 -10.51
N ILE A 85 8.85 2.45 -10.72
CA ILE A 85 8.20 3.25 -11.77
C ILE A 85 7.43 4.45 -11.21
N ILE A 86 7.21 4.48 -9.90
CA ILE A 86 6.53 5.58 -9.21
C ILE A 86 7.47 6.78 -9.07
N GLN A 87 6.98 7.96 -9.46
CA GLN A 87 7.59 9.25 -9.15
C GLN A 87 6.96 9.87 -7.90
N GLU A 88 5.62 9.80 -7.80
CA GLU A 88 4.87 10.35 -6.68
C GLU A 88 3.80 9.37 -6.23
N PHE A 89 3.70 9.15 -4.91
CA PHE A 89 2.68 8.32 -4.27
C PHE A 89 2.06 9.07 -3.11
N LYS A 90 0.77 9.38 -3.20
CA LYS A 90 0.01 10.04 -2.14
C LYS A 90 -1.21 9.23 -1.79
N ARG A 91 -1.45 9.05 -0.50
CA ARG A 91 -2.69 8.44 0.00
C ARG A 91 -3.68 9.52 0.38
N GLU A 92 -4.96 9.16 0.32
CA GLU A 92 -6.03 9.95 0.92
C GLU A 92 -6.11 11.39 0.38
N VAL A 93 -5.86 11.55 -0.92
CA VAL A 93 -5.76 12.84 -1.60
C VAL A 93 -7.15 13.43 -1.83
N LYS A 94 -7.30 14.72 -1.49
CA LYS A 94 -8.50 15.48 -1.82
C LYS A 94 -8.37 16.08 -3.22
N LEU A 95 -9.19 15.62 -4.14
CA LEU A 95 -9.36 16.14 -5.49
C LEU A 95 -10.73 16.81 -5.56
N GLU A 96 -10.74 18.15 -5.52
CA GLU A 96 -11.96 18.95 -5.42
C GLU A 96 -12.79 18.57 -4.17
N LYS A 97 -14.01 18.06 -4.36
CA LYS A 97 -14.91 17.60 -3.28
C LYS A 97 -14.70 16.13 -2.92
N PHE A 98 -13.96 15.37 -3.73
CA PHE A 98 -13.77 13.94 -3.54
C PHE A 98 -12.44 13.64 -2.86
N LYS A 99 -12.44 12.64 -1.98
CA LYS A 99 -11.23 12.04 -1.43
C LYS A 99 -10.98 10.72 -2.13
N VAL A 100 -9.78 10.54 -2.68
CA VAL A 100 -9.34 9.30 -3.33
C VAL A 100 -8.37 8.55 -2.44
N ASP A 101 -8.41 7.22 -2.47
CA ASP A 101 -7.59 6.41 -1.55
C ASP A 101 -6.10 6.49 -1.89
N ILE A 102 -5.76 6.42 -3.18
CA ILE A 102 -4.37 6.46 -3.67
C ILE A 102 -4.31 7.27 -4.97
N PHE A 103 -3.34 8.19 -5.01
CA PHE A 103 -2.96 8.98 -6.17
C PHE A 103 -1.50 8.69 -6.51
N ILE A 104 -1.23 8.33 -7.76
CA ILE A 104 0.11 7.96 -8.22
C ILE A 104 0.44 8.73 -9.50
N ILE A 105 1.66 9.27 -9.56
CA ILE A 105 2.30 9.73 -10.80
C ILE A 105 3.48 8.82 -11.07
N THR A 106 3.56 8.23 -12.26
CA THR A 106 4.73 7.44 -12.68
C THR A 106 5.84 8.33 -13.22
N LYS A 107 7.05 7.79 -13.38
CA LYS A 107 8.20 8.50 -13.98
C LYS A 107 7.94 8.97 -15.42
N LYS A 108 7.05 8.30 -16.15
CA LYS A 108 6.55 8.74 -17.47
C LYS A 108 5.36 9.71 -17.42
N LEU A 109 5.06 10.23 -16.24
CA LEU A 109 3.97 11.18 -15.98
C LEU A 109 2.57 10.62 -16.30
N ASN A 110 2.40 9.29 -16.18
CA ASN A 110 1.07 8.69 -16.17
C ASN A 110 0.42 8.88 -14.80
N ILE A 111 -0.87 9.17 -14.78
CA ILE A 111 -1.63 9.40 -13.55
C ILE A 111 -2.54 8.21 -13.28
N TYR A 112 -2.42 7.63 -12.09
CA TYR A 112 -3.30 6.57 -11.61
C TYR A 112 -4.05 7.01 -10.35
N ILE A 113 -5.34 6.71 -10.32
CA ILE A 113 -6.20 6.85 -9.15
C ILE A 113 -6.66 5.45 -8.78
N ILE A 114 -6.39 5.03 -7.54
CA ILE A 114 -6.80 3.72 -7.06
C ILE A 114 -7.76 3.91 -5.91
N GLU A 115 -8.94 3.30 -6.03
CA GLU A 115 -9.98 3.25 -5.01
C GLU A 115 -10.01 1.82 -4.43
N LEU A 116 -9.85 1.69 -3.11
CA LEU A 116 -9.88 0.42 -2.39
C LEU A 116 -11.29 0.22 -1.83
N ASP A 117 -12.13 -0.40 -2.65
CA ASP A 117 -13.57 -0.42 -2.44
C ASP A 117 -14.10 -1.80 -1.99
N ILE A 118 -13.74 -2.20 -0.78
CA ILE A 118 -14.22 -3.47 -0.20
C ILE A 118 -15.75 -3.46 -0.02
N PHE A 119 -16.37 -2.29 0.10
CA PHE A 119 -17.79 -2.13 0.44
C PHE A 119 -18.64 -1.58 -0.71
N ASN A 120 -18.14 -1.58 -1.95
CA ASN A 120 -18.83 -1.13 -3.17
C ASN A 120 -19.45 0.27 -3.09
N ARG A 121 -18.72 1.26 -2.58
CA ARG A 121 -19.15 2.65 -2.36
C ARG A 121 -18.72 3.63 -3.46
N THR A 122 -17.88 3.21 -4.41
CA THR A 122 -17.35 4.10 -5.46
C THR A 122 -18.38 4.28 -6.58
N SER A 123 -18.95 5.48 -6.69
CA SER A 123 -19.91 5.80 -7.74
C SER A 123 -19.23 6.13 -9.08
N LYS A 124 -19.94 5.90 -10.20
CA LYS A 124 -19.51 6.36 -11.53
C LYS A 124 -19.34 7.88 -11.59
N GLU A 125 -20.24 8.61 -10.91
CA GLU A 125 -20.18 10.08 -10.79
C GLU A 125 -18.85 10.56 -10.19
N LYS A 126 -18.37 9.91 -9.11
CA LYS A 126 -17.07 10.23 -8.51
C LYS A 126 -15.94 10.05 -9.53
N GLN A 127 -15.96 8.96 -10.30
CA GLN A 127 -14.93 8.68 -11.29
C GLN A 127 -14.92 9.72 -12.42
N GLU A 128 -16.08 10.10 -12.94
CA GLU A 128 -16.20 11.12 -13.98
C GLU A 128 -15.74 12.49 -13.51
N ALA A 129 -16.09 12.88 -12.29
CA ALA A 129 -15.65 14.15 -11.72
C ALA A 129 -14.12 14.18 -11.53
N ILE A 130 -13.51 13.10 -11.05
CA ILE A 130 -12.05 12.98 -10.92
C ILE A 130 -11.37 13.08 -12.28
N ARG A 131 -11.90 12.42 -13.32
CA ARG A 131 -11.38 12.51 -14.70
C ARG A 131 -11.39 13.96 -15.18
N LYS A 132 -12.53 14.65 -15.05
CA LYS A 132 -12.67 16.05 -15.45
C LYS A 132 -11.68 16.95 -14.70
N TYR A 133 -11.55 16.78 -13.39
CA TYR A 133 -10.63 17.57 -12.56
C TYR A 133 -9.17 17.41 -13.01
N ILE A 134 -8.71 16.16 -13.17
CA ILE A 134 -7.32 15.88 -13.56
C ILE A 134 -7.04 16.37 -14.97
N LYS A 135 -7.97 16.16 -15.91
CA LYS A 135 -7.85 16.67 -17.28
C LYS A 135 -7.72 18.19 -17.29
N ALA A 136 -8.57 18.89 -16.53
CA ALA A 136 -8.55 20.36 -16.47
C ALA A 136 -7.29 20.92 -15.79
N LYS A 137 -6.76 20.25 -14.75
CA LYS A 137 -5.62 20.76 -13.96
C LYS A 137 -4.26 20.33 -14.49
N LEU A 138 -4.17 19.13 -15.04
CA LEU A 138 -2.89 18.50 -15.40
C LEU A 138 -2.79 18.20 -16.91
N ASN A 139 -3.84 18.44 -17.69
CA ASN A 139 -3.91 18.13 -19.13
C ASN A 139 -3.52 16.66 -19.43
N LYS A 140 -4.00 15.75 -18.58
CA LYS A 140 -3.74 14.30 -18.65
C LYS A 140 -5.02 13.52 -18.40
N GLU A 141 -5.13 12.34 -19.00
CA GLU A 141 -6.22 11.40 -18.74
C GLU A 141 -5.79 10.42 -17.64
N PRO A 142 -6.45 10.42 -16.46
CA PRO A 142 -6.12 9.49 -15.40
C PRO A 142 -6.65 8.08 -15.68
N ARG A 143 -5.88 7.07 -15.26
CA ARG A 143 -6.33 5.68 -15.19
C ARG A 143 -6.92 5.44 -13.80
N ILE A 144 -8.23 5.24 -13.74
CA ILE A 144 -8.94 4.96 -12.49
C ILE A 144 -9.11 3.45 -12.35
N ILE A 145 -8.58 2.89 -11.26
CA ILE A 145 -8.65 1.46 -10.92
C ILE A 145 -9.47 1.33 -9.63
N VAL A 146 -10.54 0.55 -9.68
CA VAL A 146 -11.37 0.24 -8.50
C VAL A 146 -11.08 -1.19 -8.08
N LEU A 147 -10.49 -1.36 -6.90
CA LEU A 147 -10.23 -2.67 -6.31
C LEU A 147 -11.36 -3.04 -5.36
N ASN A 148 -12.28 -3.86 -5.85
CA ASN A 148 -13.33 -4.43 -5.02
C ASN A 148 -12.84 -5.58 -4.13
N LYS A 149 -13.69 -6.06 -3.23
CA LYS A 149 -13.38 -7.18 -2.33
C LYS A 149 -12.82 -8.40 -3.06
N THR A 150 -13.45 -8.82 -4.16
CA THR A 150 -13.01 -9.99 -4.94
C THR A 150 -11.62 -9.80 -5.56
N ALA A 151 -11.31 -8.61 -6.08
CA ALA A 151 -9.99 -8.29 -6.62
C ALA A 151 -8.92 -8.30 -5.52
N ILE A 152 -9.24 -7.79 -4.35
CA ILE A 152 -8.35 -7.77 -3.18
C ILE A 152 -8.09 -9.20 -2.67
N GLU A 153 -9.13 -10.04 -2.57
CA GLU A 153 -9.02 -11.42 -2.12
C GLU A 153 -8.23 -12.30 -3.09
N LYS A 154 -8.44 -12.11 -4.40
CA LYS A 154 -7.65 -12.77 -5.45
C LYS A 154 -6.20 -12.30 -5.51
N GLN A 155 -5.82 -11.32 -4.70
CA GLN A 155 -4.51 -10.67 -4.72
C GLN A 155 -4.10 -10.27 -6.15
N SER A 156 -5.08 -9.83 -6.97
CA SER A 156 -4.77 -9.37 -8.33
C SER A 156 -3.85 -8.18 -8.17
N THR A 157 -2.58 -8.46 -8.42
CA THR A 157 -1.50 -7.53 -8.19
C THR A 157 -1.67 -6.40 -9.18
N ILE A 158 -1.84 -5.17 -8.70
CA ILE A 158 -1.80 -4.01 -9.59
C ILE A 158 -0.35 -3.86 -10.03
N ALA A 159 -0.06 -4.35 -11.24
CA ALA A 159 1.10 -3.92 -12.00
C ALA A 159 0.69 -2.67 -12.77
N LEU A 160 1.24 -1.52 -12.38
CA LEU A 160 1.09 -0.30 -13.15
C LEU A 160 1.95 -0.43 -14.41
N SER A 161 1.46 0.07 -15.54
CA SER A 161 2.27 0.14 -16.76
C SER A 161 2.90 1.53 -16.90
N ASP A 162 4.11 1.55 -17.43
CA ASP A 162 4.82 2.77 -17.81
C ASP A 162 4.58 3.16 -19.27
#